data_AF-A0A7K0WT37-F1
#
_entry.id   AF-A0A7K0WT37-F1
#
_cell.length_a   1.000
_cell.length_b   1.000
_cell.length_c   1.000
_cell.angle_alpha   90.00
_cell.angle_beta   90.00
_cell.angle_gamma   90.00
#
_symmetry.space_group_name_H-M   'P 1'
#
loop_
_entity.id
_entity.type
_entity.pdbx_description
1 polymer ?
#
loop_
_entity_poly.entity_id
_entity_poly.type
_entity_poly.pdbx_seq_one_letter_code
_entity_poly.pdbx_strand_id
1 'polypeptide(L)'
;MASSHSAAEYVDGVLRRDTALLAQTITLLESRNLQHRQLAQQVIEGLLPHSGGSVRVGITGVPGVGKSTFIDQFGINLTALGHRVAVLAVDPSSSRTGGSILGDKTRMARLAVDPQAFIRPSPAGTTLGGVTRATRETILVCEAAGFDIVLVETVGV
;
A
#
# COMPACT_ATOMS: atom_id res chain seq x y z
N MET A 1 10.94 18.99 -10.73
CA MET A 1 11.71 17.87 -11.30
C MET A 1 11.87 16.85 -10.20
N ALA A 2 11.26 15.67 -10.29
CA ALA A 2 11.48 14.63 -9.28
C ALA A 2 12.94 14.17 -9.41
N SER A 3 13.70 14.20 -8.33
CA SER A 3 15.02 13.57 -8.26
C SER A 3 14.86 12.10 -8.64
N SER A 4 15.51 11.64 -9.70
CA SER A 4 15.44 10.23 -10.09
C SER A 4 16.29 9.41 -9.11
N HIS A 5 15.67 8.95 -8.03
CA HIS A 5 16.28 7.97 -7.15
C HIS A 5 16.65 6.72 -7.96
N SER A 6 17.85 6.20 -7.73
CA SER A 6 18.31 4.92 -8.20
C SER A 6 17.56 3.77 -7.51
N ALA A 7 17.64 2.56 -8.07
CA ALA A 7 17.02 1.38 -7.46
C ALA A 7 17.52 1.15 -6.02
N ALA A 8 18.82 1.34 -5.80
CA ALA A 8 19.43 1.17 -4.48
C ALA A 8 18.90 2.20 -3.46
N GLU A 9 18.70 3.44 -3.86
CA GLU A 9 18.13 4.48 -2.98
C GLU A 9 16.67 4.18 -2.60
N TYR A 10 15.86 3.66 -3.52
CA TYR A 10 14.52 3.19 -3.20
C TYR A 10 14.54 2.02 -2.23
N VAL A 11 15.37 1.00 -2.50
CA VAL A 11 15.49 -0.19 -1.63
C VAL A 11 15.90 0.23 -0.22
N ASP A 12 16.97 1.00 -0.11
CA ASP A 12 17.50 1.46 1.18
C ASP A 12 16.51 2.35 1.93
N GLY A 13 15.80 3.24 1.24
CA GLY A 13 14.72 4.05 1.80
C GLY A 13 13.59 3.21 2.39
N VAL A 14 13.13 2.20 1.65
CA VAL A 14 12.08 1.27 2.10
C VAL A 14 12.56 0.49 3.33
N LEU A 15 13.77 -0.07 3.31
CA LEU A 15 14.32 -0.84 4.43
C LEU A 15 14.54 0.03 5.69
N ARG A 16 14.88 1.30 5.51
CA ARG A 16 14.98 2.30 6.59
C ARG A 16 13.63 2.87 7.03
N ARG A 17 12.53 2.40 6.44
CA ARG A 17 11.16 2.79 6.81
C ARG A 17 10.86 4.26 6.55
N ASP A 18 11.53 4.85 5.56
CA ASP A 18 11.22 6.20 5.10
C ASP A 18 9.84 6.18 4.42
N THR A 19 8.87 6.85 5.03
CA THR A 19 7.48 6.85 4.56
C THR A 19 7.30 7.59 3.23
N ALA A 20 8.16 8.56 2.93
CA ALA A 20 8.16 9.27 1.65
C ALA A 20 8.70 8.37 0.54
N LEU A 21 9.84 7.71 0.76
CA LEU A 21 10.40 6.76 -0.22
C LEU A 21 9.53 5.52 -0.38
N LEU A 22 8.85 5.05 0.66
CA LEU A 22 7.83 4.01 0.56
C LEU A 22 6.69 4.44 -0.38
N ALA A 23 6.10 5.61 -0.17
CA ALA A 23 5.01 6.12 -1.02
C ALA A 23 5.46 6.36 -2.47
N GLN A 24 6.68 6.88 -2.67
CA GLN A 24 7.25 7.06 -4.01
C GLN A 24 7.54 5.72 -4.69
N THR A 25 8.02 4.72 -3.96
CA THR A 25 8.22 3.35 -4.47
C THR A 25 6.89 2.78 -4.97
N ILE A 26 5.83 2.88 -4.19
CA ILE A 26 4.50 2.42 -4.62
C ILE A 26 4.03 3.18 -5.87
N THR A 27 4.26 4.50 -5.94
CA THR A 27 3.96 5.31 -7.13
C THR A 27 4.76 4.85 -8.35
N LEU A 28 6.04 4.46 -8.16
CA LEU A 28 6.88 3.89 -9.21
C LEU A 28 6.31 2.58 -9.74
N LEU A 29 5.85 1.69 -8.85
CA LEU A 29 5.21 0.40 -9.21
C LEU A 29 3.92 0.58 -10.01
N GLU A 30 3.14 1.63 -9.71
CA GLU A 30 1.91 1.95 -10.42
C GLU A 30 2.15 2.61 -11.80
N SER A 31 3.39 3.01 -12.10
CA SER A 31 3.69 3.76 -13.32
C SER A 31 3.64 2.92 -14.59
N ARG A 32 3.12 3.52 -15.67
CA ARG A 32 3.05 2.88 -17.01
C ARG A 32 4.29 3.14 -17.87
N ASN A 33 5.12 4.12 -17.49
CA ASN A 33 6.33 4.47 -18.21
C ASN A 33 7.28 3.25 -18.25
N LEU A 34 7.85 2.95 -19.42
CA LEU A 34 8.72 1.79 -19.62
C LEU A 34 9.99 1.85 -18.75
N GLN A 35 10.60 3.03 -18.61
CA GLN A 35 11.79 3.23 -17.77
C GLN A 35 11.43 3.03 -16.29
N HIS A 36 10.29 3.55 -15.86
CA HIS A 36 9.81 3.33 -14.49
C HIS A 36 9.54 1.86 -14.21
N ARG A 37 9.00 1.11 -15.18
CA ARG A 37 8.76 -0.33 -15.03
C ARG A 37 10.05 -1.14 -14.88
N GLN A 38 11.10 -0.78 -15.62
CA GLN A 38 12.42 -1.40 -15.48
C GLN A 38 13.03 -1.10 -14.11
N LEU A 39 12.94 0.16 -13.67
CA LEU A 39 13.42 0.57 -12.35
C LEU A 39 12.64 -0.12 -11.22
N ALA A 40 11.32 -0.15 -11.32
CA ALA A 40 10.42 -0.85 -10.40
C ALA A 40 10.80 -2.33 -10.23
N GLN A 41 11.12 -3.01 -11.34
CA GLN A 41 11.52 -4.42 -11.29
C GLN A 41 12.83 -4.59 -10.48
N GLN A 42 13.83 -3.75 -10.71
CA GLN A 42 15.09 -3.78 -9.94
C GLN A 42 14.85 -3.53 -8.44
N VAL A 43 13.95 -2.60 -8.11
CA VAL A 43 13.58 -2.31 -6.71
C VAL A 43 12.90 -3.52 -6.07
N ILE A 44 11.93 -4.14 -6.75
CA ILE A 44 11.25 -5.35 -6.26
C ILE A 44 12.25 -6.49 -6.04
N GLU A 45 13.16 -6.71 -6.99
CA GLU A 45 14.21 -7.73 -6.88
C GLU A 45 15.10 -7.50 -5.64
N GLY A 46 15.46 -6.24 -5.34
CA GLY A 46 16.21 -5.89 -4.15
C GLY A 46 15.42 -6.04 -2.83
N LEU A 47 14.09 -5.88 -2.86
CA LEU A 47 13.24 -6.00 -1.67
C LEU A 47 12.75 -7.43 -1.39
N LEU A 48 12.76 -8.31 -2.40
CA LEU A 48 12.28 -9.70 -2.27
C LEU A 48 12.84 -10.44 -1.05
N PRO A 49 14.15 -10.41 -0.74
CA PRO A 49 14.72 -11.10 0.42
C PRO A 49 14.19 -10.61 1.78
N HIS A 50 13.57 -9.43 1.83
CA HIS A 50 13.06 -8.80 3.03
C HIS A 50 11.53 -8.91 3.16
N SER A 51 10.88 -9.71 2.29
CA SER A 51 9.42 -9.85 2.22
C SER A 51 8.94 -11.25 2.58
N GLY A 52 7.61 -11.43 2.71
CA GLY A 52 6.97 -12.73 2.94
C GLY A 52 6.70 -13.11 4.40
N GLY A 53 7.13 -12.30 5.36
CA GLY A 53 6.98 -12.56 6.80
C GLY A 53 5.72 -11.98 7.47
N SER A 54 4.78 -11.40 6.71
CA SER A 54 3.60 -10.73 7.28
C SER A 54 2.33 -11.60 7.29
N VAL A 55 1.41 -11.26 8.20
CA VAL A 55 0.02 -11.74 8.13
C VAL A 55 -0.76 -10.86 7.17
N ARG A 56 -1.31 -11.47 6.11
CA ARG A 56 -2.10 -10.77 5.07
C ARG A 56 -3.58 -11.06 5.25
N VAL A 57 -4.40 -10.04 5.48
CA VAL A 57 -5.83 -10.18 5.76
C VAL A 57 -6.65 -9.44 4.70
N GLY A 58 -7.51 -10.15 3.99
CA GLY A 58 -8.49 -9.56 3.08
C GLY A 58 -9.79 -9.20 3.81
N ILE A 59 -10.30 -7.98 3.62
CA ILE A 59 -11.53 -7.47 4.22
C ILE A 59 -12.47 -7.00 3.11
N THR A 60 -13.68 -7.56 3.09
CA THR A 60 -14.71 -7.25 2.09
C THR A 60 -16.08 -7.11 2.76
N GLY A 61 -17.06 -6.63 1.99
CA GLY A 61 -18.41 -6.37 2.47
C GLY A 61 -19.09 -5.26 1.67
N VAL A 62 -20.42 -5.22 1.74
CA VAL A 62 -21.24 -4.26 0.99
C VAL A 62 -20.91 -2.80 1.33
N PRO A 63 -21.18 -1.83 0.44
CA PRO A 63 -21.08 -0.41 0.76
C PRO A 63 -21.89 -0.07 2.02
N GLY A 64 -21.34 0.77 2.90
CA GLY A 64 -22.03 1.22 4.12
C GLY A 64 -22.02 0.25 5.32
N VAL A 65 -21.52 -0.98 5.18
CA VAL A 65 -21.48 -1.97 6.31
C VAL A 65 -20.51 -1.58 7.45
N GLY A 66 -19.75 -0.50 7.29
CA GLY A 66 -18.80 -0.03 8.31
C GLY A 66 -17.39 -0.62 8.21
N LYS A 67 -16.97 -1.11 7.03
CA LYS A 67 -15.62 -1.69 6.82
C LYS A 67 -14.49 -0.76 7.26
N SER A 68 -14.48 0.50 6.80
CA SER A 68 -13.41 1.45 7.16
C SER A 68 -13.39 1.74 8.66
N THR A 69 -14.56 1.81 9.31
CA THR A 69 -14.66 1.95 10.77
C THR A 69 -14.09 0.72 11.50
N PHE A 70 -14.39 -0.48 11.00
CA PHE A 70 -13.83 -1.72 11.52
C PHE A 70 -12.30 -1.73 11.35
N ILE A 71 -11.78 -1.38 10.17
CA ILE A 71 -10.34 -1.36 9.88
C ILE A 71 -9.63 -0.33 10.75
N ASP A 72 -10.19 0.86 10.94
CA ASP A 72 -9.64 1.90 11.81
C ASP A 72 -9.48 1.37 13.24
N GLN A 73 -10.54 0.80 13.83
CA GLN A 73 -10.48 0.28 15.19
C GLN A 73 -9.59 -0.97 15.29
N PHE A 74 -9.68 -1.89 14.35
CA PHE A 74 -8.89 -3.12 14.33
C PHE A 74 -7.40 -2.82 14.19
N GLY A 75 -7.03 -1.92 13.27
CA GLY A 75 -5.67 -1.44 13.08
C GLY A 75 -5.12 -0.81 14.36
N ILE A 76 -5.88 0.06 15.03
CA ILE A 76 -5.42 0.66 16.29
C ILE A 76 -5.22 -0.39 17.39
N ASN A 77 -6.07 -1.41 17.46
CA ASN A 77 -5.89 -2.48 18.43
C ASN A 77 -4.58 -3.25 18.15
N LEU A 78 -4.25 -3.47 16.89
CA LEU A 78 -3.01 -4.14 16.48
C LEU A 78 -1.76 -3.28 16.76
N THR A 79 -1.80 -1.99 16.44
CA THR A 79 -0.68 -1.08 16.74
C THR A 79 -0.47 -0.92 18.24
N ALA A 80 -1.54 -0.92 19.04
CA ALA A 80 -1.46 -0.95 20.51
C ALA A 80 -0.82 -2.24 21.07
N LEU A 81 -0.86 -3.34 20.32
CA LEU A 81 -0.16 -4.60 20.65
C LEU A 81 1.30 -4.63 20.15
N GLY A 82 1.78 -3.55 19.54
CA GLY A 82 3.15 -3.43 19.04
C GLY A 82 3.34 -3.86 17.58
N HIS A 83 2.27 -4.20 16.86
CA HIS A 83 2.34 -4.51 15.44
C HIS A 83 2.46 -3.25 14.58
N ARG A 84 3.00 -3.43 13.37
CA ARG A 84 3.06 -2.42 12.32
C ARG A 84 2.09 -2.78 11.22
N VAL A 85 1.11 -1.91 11.00
CA VAL A 85 -0.05 -2.22 10.16
C VAL A 85 -0.01 -1.42 8.86
N ALA A 86 0.04 -2.11 7.72
CA ALA A 86 -0.23 -1.51 6.43
C ALA A 86 -1.70 -1.74 6.03
N VAL A 87 -2.38 -0.71 5.55
CA VAL A 87 -3.73 -0.81 4.97
C VAL A 87 -3.68 -0.44 3.50
N LEU A 88 -4.08 -1.36 2.64
CA LEU A 88 -4.11 -1.21 1.19
C LEU A 88 -5.55 -1.28 0.71
N ALA A 89 -6.08 -0.19 0.20
CA ALA A 89 -7.40 -0.19 -0.41
C ALA A 89 -7.33 -0.66 -1.87
N VAL A 90 -8.32 -1.43 -2.30
CA VAL A 90 -8.44 -1.98 -3.65
C VAL A 90 -9.84 -1.66 -4.19
N ASP A 91 -9.93 -0.71 -5.12
CA ASP A 91 -11.17 -0.31 -5.75
C ASP A 91 -11.20 -0.72 -7.25
N PRO A 92 -12.04 -1.70 -7.65
CA PRO A 92 -12.23 -2.06 -9.05
C PRO A 92 -12.73 -0.89 -9.93
N SER A 93 -13.47 0.05 -9.32
CA SER A 93 -14.04 1.22 -9.99
C SER A 93 -13.02 2.33 -10.24
N SER A 94 -11.82 2.23 -9.67
CA SER A 94 -10.70 3.15 -9.90
C SER A 94 -10.34 3.34 -11.38
N SER A 95 -10.69 2.36 -12.23
CA SER A 95 -10.60 2.42 -13.69
C SER A 95 -11.41 3.55 -14.31
N ARG A 96 -12.53 3.93 -13.69
CA ARG A 96 -13.43 5.00 -14.12
C ARG A 96 -13.13 6.33 -13.46
N THR A 97 -12.67 6.31 -12.20
CA THR A 97 -12.48 7.52 -11.38
C THR A 97 -11.05 8.05 -11.36
N GLY A 98 -10.07 7.26 -11.83
CA GLY A 98 -8.65 7.65 -11.80
C GLY A 98 -7.98 7.44 -10.43
N GLY A 99 -8.58 6.61 -9.56
CA GLY A 99 -8.07 6.32 -8.22
C GLY A 99 -8.49 7.35 -7.16
N SER A 100 -8.07 7.14 -5.91
CA SER A 100 -8.37 8.02 -4.77
C SER A 100 -7.07 8.58 -4.20
N ILE A 101 -6.99 9.91 -4.04
CA ILE A 101 -5.81 10.55 -3.42
C ILE A 101 -5.93 10.55 -1.89
N LEU A 102 -7.14 10.79 -1.35
CA LEU A 102 -7.38 11.03 0.08
C LEU A 102 -8.57 10.25 0.69
N GLY A 103 -9.45 9.69 -0.14
CA GLY A 103 -10.81 9.29 0.28
C GLY A 103 -10.87 8.18 1.33
N ASP A 104 -9.89 7.28 1.36
CA ASP A 104 -9.87 6.17 2.32
C ASP A 104 -9.24 6.60 3.66
N LYS A 105 -8.29 7.55 3.62
CA LYS A 105 -7.61 8.05 4.82
C LYS A 105 -8.55 8.86 5.73
N THR A 106 -9.50 9.59 5.17
CA THR A 106 -10.45 10.39 5.98
C THR A 106 -11.46 9.53 6.75
N ARG A 107 -11.71 8.30 6.30
CA ARG A 107 -12.59 7.33 6.99
C ARG A 107 -11.89 6.54 8.10
N MET A 108 -10.56 6.53 8.09
CA MET A 108 -9.70 5.86 9.07
C MET A 108 -8.88 6.90 9.84
N ALA A 109 -9.56 7.87 10.46
CA ALA A 109 -8.93 9.09 10.97
C ALA A 109 -7.91 8.83 12.09
N ARG A 110 -8.12 7.80 12.93
CA ARG A 110 -7.20 7.46 14.01
C ARG A 110 -5.98 6.75 13.47
N LEU A 111 -6.20 5.72 12.64
CA LEU A 111 -5.13 4.93 12.06
C LEU A 111 -4.29 5.74 11.07
N ALA A 112 -4.88 6.75 10.42
CA ALA A 112 -4.19 7.63 9.47
C ALA A 112 -3.10 8.50 10.11
N VAL A 113 -3.15 8.72 11.42
CA VAL A 113 -2.15 9.51 12.17
C VAL A 113 -1.29 8.65 13.10
N ASP A 114 -1.51 7.34 13.12
CA ASP A 114 -0.71 6.40 13.93
C ASP A 114 0.66 6.17 13.28
N PRO A 115 1.79 6.44 13.98
CA PRO A 115 3.13 6.27 13.41
C PRO A 115 3.50 4.81 13.11
N GLN A 116 2.79 3.83 13.68
CA GLN A 116 2.97 2.41 13.37
C GLN A 116 2.09 1.93 12.21
N ALA A 117 1.27 2.81 11.65
CA ALA A 117 0.39 2.50 10.54
C ALA A 117 0.80 3.20 9.25
N PHE A 118 0.49 2.56 8.12
CA PHE A 118 0.62 3.14 6.80
C PHE A 118 -0.62 2.84 5.98
N ILE A 119 -1.28 3.88 5.46
CA ILE A 119 -2.49 3.73 4.65
C ILE A 119 -2.18 4.15 3.21
N ARG A 120 -2.37 3.21 2.29
CA ARG A 120 -2.30 3.46 0.84
C ARG A 120 -3.72 3.40 0.25
N PRO A 121 -4.26 4.54 -0.22
CA PRO A 121 -5.52 4.57 -0.97
C PRO A 121 -5.42 3.77 -2.27
N SER A 122 -6.58 3.40 -2.83
CA SER A 122 -6.61 2.57 -4.05
C SER A 122 -5.81 3.18 -5.21
N PRO A 123 -4.97 2.37 -5.89
CA PRO A 123 -4.26 2.81 -7.08
C PRO A 123 -5.24 3.13 -8.21
N ALA A 124 -4.80 3.97 -9.16
CA ALA A 124 -5.53 4.23 -10.39
C ALA A 124 -5.25 3.11 -11.42
N GLY A 125 -6.17 2.17 -11.63
CA GLY A 125 -5.97 1.05 -12.56
C GLY A 125 -7.12 0.85 -13.54
N THR A 126 -6.84 0.73 -14.85
CA THR A 126 -7.87 0.58 -15.91
C THR A 126 -8.49 -0.81 -15.99
N THR A 127 -7.86 -1.82 -15.39
CA THR A 127 -8.34 -3.21 -15.39
C THR A 127 -8.11 -3.84 -14.03
N LEU A 128 -9.02 -4.73 -13.62
CA LEU A 128 -8.92 -5.46 -12.36
C LEU A 128 -7.58 -6.21 -12.23
N GLY A 129 -7.06 -6.77 -13.34
CA GLY A 129 -5.76 -7.45 -13.37
C GLY A 129 -4.55 -6.53 -13.15
N GLY A 130 -4.62 -5.26 -13.54
CA GLY A 130 -3.57 -4.28 -13.25
C GLY A 130 -3.57 -3.86 -11.78
N VAL A 131 -4.76 -3.71 -11.20
CA VAL A 131 -4.94 -3.38 -9.77
C VAL A 131 -4.43 -4.52 -8.88
N THR A 132 -4.71 -5.77 -9.22
CA THR A 132 -4.24 -6.93 -8.44
C THR A 132 -2.72 -7.11 -8.48
N ARG A 133 -2.08 -6.86 -9.64
CA ARG A 133 -0.62 -6.90 -9.75
C ARG A 133 0.04 -5.83 -8.89
N ALA A 134 -0.39 -4.57 -9.03
CA ALA A 134 0.16 -3.46 -8.24
C ALA A 134 -0.06 -3.67 -6.74
N THR A 135 -1.20 -4.25 -6.34
CA THR A 135 -1.48 -4.59 -4.94
C THR A 135 -0.50 -5.63 -4.42
N ARG A 136 -0.20 -6.69 -5.19
CA ARG A 136 0.76 -7.73 -4.77
C ARG A 136 2.18 -7.18 -4.59
N GLU A 137 2.63 -6.35 -5.53
CA GLU A 137 3.94 -5.70 -5.43
C GLU A 137 3.96 -4.70 -4.25
N THR A 138 2.87 -3.99 -4.01
CA THR A 138 2.75 -3.09 -2.84
C THR A 138 2.81 -3.83 -1.51
N ILE A 139 2.16 -5.00 -1.40
CA ILE A 139 2.26 -5.86 -0.20
C ILE A 139 3.73 -6.20 0.08
N LEU A 140 4.48 -6.61 -0.95
CA LEU A 140 5.89 -6.94 -0.84
C LEU A 140 6.73 -5.76 -0.33
N VAL A 141 6.49 -4.56 -0.87
CA VAL A 141 7.18 -3.35 -0.42
C VAL A 141 6.85 -3.01 1.04
N CYS A 142 5.58 -3.14 1.45
CA CYS A 142 5.19 -2.97 2.86
C CYS A 142 5.88 -3.99 3.77
N GLU A 143 5.94 -5.25 3.36
CA GLU A 143 6.65 -6.29 4.12
C GLU A 143 8.13 -5.94 4.30
N ALA A 144 8.80 -5.53 3.22
CA ALA A 144 10.20 -5.10 3.26
C ALA A 144 10.40 -3.84 4.11
N ALA A 145 9.42 -2.94 4.18
CA ALA A 145 9.41 -1.81 5.10
C ALA A 145 9.14 -2.22 6.56
N GLY A 146 8.99 -3.52 6.86
CA GLY A 146 8.81 -4.08 8.19
C GLY A 146 7.38 -3.96 8.74
N PHE A 147 6.37 -3.87 7.86
CA PHE A 147 4.98 -4.08 8.27
C PHE A 147 4.72 -5.59 8.39
N ASP A 148 4.37 -6.04 9.60
CA ASP A 148 4.11 -7.44 9.92
C ASP A 148 2.63 -7.82 9.79
N ILE A 149 1.75 -6.83 9.61
CA ILE A 149 0.34 -7.03 9.26
C ILE A 149 -0.03 -6.17 8.05
N VAL A 150 -0.61 -6.80 7.03
CA VAL A 150 -1.12 -6.12 5.83
C VAL A 150 -2.61 -6.38 5.67
N LEU A 151 -3.41 -5.35 5.88
CA LEU A 151 -4.86 -5.36 5.68
C LEU A 151 -5.18 -4.89 4.26
N VAL A 152 -5.93 -5.69 3.51
CA VAL A 152 -6.34 -5.38 2.14
C VAL A 152 -7.86 -5.23 2.11
N GLU A 153 -8.36 -4.02 1.89
CA GLU A 153 -9.79 -3.73 1.80
C GLU A 153 -10.25 -3.69 0.34
N THR A 154 -11.34 -4.37 0.01
CA THR A 154 -12.05 -4.11 -1.25
C THR A 154 -13.03 -2.96 -1.08
N VAL A 155 -12.97 -1.94 -1.93
CA VAL A 155 -14.02 -0.92 -2.00
C VAL A 155 -15.23 -1.54 -2.71
N GLY A 156 -16.39 -1.50 -2.06
CA GLY A 156 -17.61 -2.14 -2.55
C GLY A 156 -18.10 -1.51 -3.86
N VAL A 157 -18.48 -2.36 -4.81
CA VAL A 157 -19.17 -2.02 -6.07
C VAL A 157 -20.49 -1.29 -5.84
#